data_AF-A0A3M1NP99-F1
#
_entry.id   AF-A0A3M1NP99-F1
#
_cell.length_a   1.000
_cell.length_b   1.000
_cell.length_c   1.000
_cell.angle_alpha   90.00
_cell.angle_beta   90.00
_cell.angle_gamma   90.00
#
_symmetry.space_group_name_H-M   'P 1'
#
loop_
_entity.id
_entity.type
_entity.pdbx_description
1 polymer ?
#
loop_
_entity_poly.entity_id
_entity_poly.type
_entity_poly.pdbx_seq_one_letter_code
_entity_poly.pdbx_strand_id
1 'polypeptide(L)'
;MKRMFLLLGLSALMLTLYLACEGPEGPPGEQGASAPYIILEPSTLKLMVGETATLNATTSDRQENYTWESSDEAVVTVDASGVLTGVSPGLAVVTARGVDSKASAFATVTVTEALASEISFSQHILPMFTTNNFWFPGSDKCTSCHFSNNEDEGSKHAMDLGSYQGHMLGADPPDQSTPGHPLYGQTPGQTDFDWDNSLLRARLRNNRMPQQPGWEFRRDESNRNGPDLELVNGHWQVKKPHQYTSWGNEDNVPNALGLIQAWVEALKAGGDIQDSTLYFSYMGADSLTFFDDVQQFFIEGDTWFPNSQPCVECHFANNEFSYHEMNLGTFAGIILGA
;
A
#
# COMPACT_ATOMS: atom_id res chain seq x y z
N MET A 1 60.72 12.02 39.18
CA MET A 1 61.81 12.24 38.21
C MET A 1 61.19 12.44 36.84
N LYS A 2 61.48 13.62 36.23
CA LYS A 2 61.44 14.02 34.79
C LYS A 2 60.23 13.56 33.94
N ARG A 3 59.54 14.36 33.10
CA ARG A 3 59.48 15.79 32.65
C ARG A 3 58.51 15.70 31.44
N MET A 4 57.29 16.24 31.43
CA MET A 4 56.90 17.60 30.97
C MET A 4 57.63 18.10 29.71
N PHE A 5 56.92 18.22 28.57
CA PHE A 5 56.93 19.29 27.54
C PHE A 5 55.80 18.92 26.53
N LEU A 6 54.77 19.69 26.16
CA LEU A 6 54.53 21.09 25.76
C LEU A 6 54.17 21.14 24.26
N LEU A 7 52.94 21.62 23.99
CA LEU A 7 52.37 22.27 22.79
C LEU A 7 52.88 21.92 21.38
N LEU A 8 51.94 21.73 20.43
CA LEU A 8 51.70 22.72 19.36
C LEU A 8 50.40 22.38 18.61
N GLY A 9 49.45 23.33 18.61
CA GLY A 9 48.29 23.30 17.74
C GLY A 9 48.70 23.63 16.31
N LEU A 10 48.17 22.88 15.35
CA LEU A 10 48.33 23.17 13.93
C LEU A 10 47.07 23.89 13.45
N SER A 11 47.17 25.22 13.35
CA SER A 11 46.30 26.02 12.52
C SER A 11 46.54 25.67 11.05
N ALA A 12 45.52 25.21 10.34
CA ALA A 12 45.48 25.28 8.89
C ALA A 12 44.29 26.15 8.49
N LEU A 13 44.64 27.40 8.23
CA LEU A 13 43.86 28.48 7.67
C LEU A 13 43.06 27.99 6.45
N MET A 14 41.74 28.12 6.50
CA MET A 14 40.85 27.91 5.36
C MET A 14 41.08 29.05 4.35
N LEU A 15 42.01 28.85 3.41
CA LEU A 15 42.25 29.78 2.31
C LEU A 15 41.45 29.29 1.10
N THR A 16 40.27 29.87 0.92
CA THR A 16 39.49 29.77 -0.32
C THR A 16 40.32 30.35 -1.48
N LEU A 17 40.96 29.49 -2.27
CA LEU A 17 41.45 29.86 -3.59
C LEU A 17 40.23 30.05 -4.52
N TYR A 18 39.72 31.27 -4.57
CA TYR A 18 39.05 31.77 -5.77
C TYR A 18 40.14 31.97 -6.82
N LEU A 19 40.44 30.92 -7.59
CA LEU A 19 41.06 31.08 -8.90
C LEU A 19 39.95 31.55 -9.83
N ALA A 20 39.70 32.86 -9.82
CA ALA A 20 39.11 33.53 -10.97
C ALA A 20 40.05 33.26 -12.15
N CYS A 21 39.58 32.50 -13.13
CA CYS A 21 40.23 32.42 -14.42
C CYS A 21 39.91 33.72 -15.17
N GLU A 22 40.56 34.82 -14.78
CA GLU A 22 40.63 35.99 -15.64
C GLU A 22 41.70 35.70 -16.69
N GLY A 23 41.24 35.19 -17.84
CA GLY A 23 42.02 35.27 -19.06
C GLY A 23 42.32 36.74 -19.39
N PRO A 24 43.41 37.04 -20.13
CA PRO A 24 43.77 38.40 -20.48
C PRO A 24 42.60 39.11 -21.17
N GLU A 25 42.25 40.31 -20.72
CA GLU A 25 41.23 41.14 -21.36
C GLU A 25 41.53 41.28 -22.84
N GLY A 26 40.63 40.76 -23.68
CA GLY A 26 40.67 41.00 -25.12
C GLY A 26 40.51 42.49 -25.43
N PRO A 27 40.97 42.96 -26.60
CA PRO A 27 40.85 44.37 -26.97
C PRO A 27 39.39 44.84 -26.89
N PRO A 28 39.13 46.06 -26.39
CA PRO A 28 37.77 46.56 -26.21
C PRO A 28 37.13 46.82 -27.59
N GLY A 29 36.17 45.98 -27.99
CA GLY A 29 35.40 46.22 -29.21
C GLY A 29 34.79 45.04 -29.97
N GLU A 30 34.88 43.80 -29.49
CA GLU A 30 34.21 42.68 -30.16
C GLU A 30 33.38 41.86 -29.15
N GLN A 31 32.12 42.25 -28.94
CA GLN A 31 31.12 41.33 -28.41
C GLN A 31 30.85 40.29 -29.50
N GLY A 32 31.71 39.28 -29.59
CA GLY A 32 31.52 38.13 -30.46
C GLY A 32 30.20 37.45 -30.10
N ALA A 33 29.34 37.20 -31.07
CA ALA A 33 28.10 36.46 -30.88
C ALA A 33 28.40 35.13 -30.16
N SER A 34 27.64 34.82 -29.10
CA SER A 34 27.70 33.52 -28.43
C SER A 34 27.56 32.41 -29.48
N ALA A 35 28.40 31.37 -29.39
CA ALA A 35 28.26 30.20 -30.26
C ALA A 35 26.83 29.63 -30.14
N PRO A 36 26.18 29.23 -31.25
CA PRO A 36 24.83 28.68 -31.23
C PRO A 36 24.78 27.38 -30.43
N TYR A 37 23.70 27.19 -29.67
CA TYR A 37 23.43 25.96 -28.92
C TYR A 37 22.03 25.42 -29.27
N ILE A 38 21.81 24.13 -29.01
CA ILE A 38 20.53 23.45 -29.26
C ILE A 38 19.86 23.15 -27.93
N ILE A 39 18.55 23.43 -27.86
CA ILE A 39 17.66 22.99 -26.79
C ILE A 39 16.87 21.80 -27.32
N LEU A 40 16.75 20.75 -26.51
CA LEU A 40 16.01 19.55 -26.83
C LEU A 40 14.91 19.32 -25.80
N GLU A 41 13.65 19.28 -26.24
CA GLU A 41 12.49 19.12 -25.37
C GLU A 41 11.60 17.95 -25.80
N PRO A 42 11.20 17.08 -24.85
CA PRO A 42 11.71 16.99 -23.47
C PRO A 42 13.13 16.39 -23.40
N SER A 43 13.92 16.77 -22.38
CA SER A 43 15.29 16.26 -22.18
C SER A 43 15.33 14.86 -21.54
N THR A 44 14.19 14.39 -21.01
CA THR A 44 14.02 13.04 -20.49
C THR A 44 12.64 12.49 -20.86
N LEU A 45 12.59 11.23 -21.31
CA LEU A 45 11.35 10.56 -21.69
C LEU A 45 11.29 9.15 -21.10
N LYS A 46 10.06 8.70 -20.87
CA LYS A 46 9.73 7.31 -20.61
C LYS A 46 8.75 6.84 -21.70
N LEU A 47 9.07 5.73 -22.35
CA LEU A 47 8.24 5.10 -23.38
C LEU A 47 8.00 3.65 -23.00
N MET A 48 6.86 3.09 -23.40
CA MET A 48 6.70 1.64 -23.47
C MET A 48 7.24 1.09 -24.81
N VAL A 49 7.53 -0.21 -24.86
CA VAL A 49 7.80 -0.90 -26.13
C VAL A 49 6.64 -0.67 -27.11
N GLY A 50 6.95 -0.20 -28.32
CA GLY A 50 5.99 0.13 -29.37
C GLY A 50 5.40 1.55 -29.28
N GLU A 51 5.62 2.29 -28.19
CA GLU A 51 5.15 3.66 -28.04
C GLU A 51 6.05 4.64 -28.82
N THR A 52 5.45 5.72 -29.33
CA THR A 52 6.14 6.78 -30.07
C THR A 52 6.03 8.13 -29.37
N ALA A 53 7.09 8.93 -29.40
CA ALA A 53 7.07 10.32 -28.93
C ALA A 53 7.97 11.21 -29.79
N THR A 54 7.73 12.51 -29.82
CA THR A 54 8.53 13.46 -30.62
C THR A 54 9.48 14.25 -29.74
N LEU A 55 10.74 14.34 -30.16
CA LEU A 55 11.72 15.28 -29.63
C LEU A 55 11.75 16.55 -30.47
N ASN A 56 11.61 17.70 -29.81
CA ASN A 56 11.70 19.00 -30.47
C ASN A 56 13.08 19.62 -30.23
N ALA A 57 13.83 19.86 -31.31
CA ALA A 57 15.10 20.56 -31.27
C ALA A 57 14.92 22.03 -31.70
N THR A 58 15.54 22.97 -30.98
CA THR A 58 15.54 24.40 -31.31
C THR A 58 16.94 24.98 -31.15
N THR A 59 17.44 25.67 -32.16
CA THR A 59 18.75 26.35 -32.13
C THR A 59 18.57 27.79 -31.65
N SER A 60 19.48 28.26 -30.79
CA SER A 60 19.35 29.53 -30.07
C SER A 60 19.21 30.78 -30.95
N ASP A 61 19.77 30.78 -32.16
CA ASP A 61 19.91 31.98 -33.00
C ASP A 61 19.30 31.86 -34.41
N ARG A 62 18.80 30.68 -34.79
CA ARG A 62 18.27 30.41 -36.14
C ARG A 62 17.36 29.19 -36.16
N GLN A 63 16.60 29.06 -37.25
CA GLN A 63 16.02 27.77 -37.64
C GLN A 63 17.02 26.99 -38.47
N GLU A 64 17.17 25.71 -38.19
CA GLU A 64 17.99 24.79 -38.98
C GLU A 64 17.40 23.38 -38.95
N ASN A 65 17.92 22.52 -39.82
CA ASN A 65 17.61 21.09 -39.80
C ASN A 65 18.51 20.34 -38.81
N TYR A 66 18.03 19.19 -38.35
CA TYR A 66 18.75 18.34 -37.39
C TYR A 66 18.97 16.94 -37.95
N THR A 67 20.12 16.36 -37.62
CA THR A 67 20.37 14.91 -37.76
C THR A 67 20.22 14.27 -36.40
N TRP A 68 19.59 13.10 -36.37
CA TRP A 68 19.25 12.36 -35.15
C TRP A 68 20.00 11.03 -35.09
N GLU A 69 20.42 10.64 -33.89
CA GLU A 69 21.08 9.36 -33.64
C GLU A 69 20.68 8.84 -32.26
N SER A 70 20.43 7.53 -32.16
CA SER A 70 20.24 6.84 -30.90
C SER A 70 21.54 6.12 -30.50
N SER A 71 21.90 6.17 -29.22
CA SER A 71 23.04 5.39 -28.70
C SER A 71 22.79 3.87 -28.75
N ASP A 72 21.53 3.45 -28.81
CA ASP A 72 21.12 2.04 -28.88
C ASP A 72 19.79 1.90 -29.63
N GLU A 73 19.85 1.60 -30.93
CA GLU A 73 18.67 1.38 -31.76
C GLU A 73 17.90 0.10 -31.41
N ALA A 74 18.49 -0.83 -30.65
CA ALA A 74 17.76 -1.98 -30.12
C ALA A 74 16.85 -1.61 -28.94
N VAL A 75 17.10 -0.46 -28.28
CA VAL A 75 16.27 0.08 -27.19
C VAL A 75 15.29 1.12 -27.71
N VAL A 76 15.75 2.12 -28.47
CA VAL A 76 14.91 3.19 -29.04
C VAL A 76 15.44 3.62 -30.40
N THR A 77 14.55 3.74 -31.39
CA THR A 77 14.89 4.33 -32.69
C THR A 77 14.42 5.77 -32.75
N VAL A 78 15.04 6.59 -33.61
CA VAL A 78 14.64 7.97 -33.89
C VAL A 78 14.63 8.19 -35.40
N ASP A 79 13.56 8.75 -35.95
CA ASP A 79 13.46 9.06 -37.37
C ASP A 79 14.01 10.45 -37.72
N ALA A 80 14.01 10.79 -39.01
CA ALA A 80 14.53 12.07 -39.50
C ALA A 80 13.74 13.31 -39.01
N SER A 81 12.51 13.10 -38.51
CA SER A 81 11.66 14.15 -37.94
C SER A 81 11.77 14.28 -36.42
N GLY A 82 12.62 13.46 -35.78
CA GLY A 82 12.75 13.42 -34.32
C GLY A 82 11.68 12.59 -33.63
N VAL A 83 10.96 11.72 -34.36
CA VAL A 83 9.99 10.79 -33.77
C VAL A 83 10.72 9.55 -33.28
N LEU A 84 10.61 9.30 -31.98
CA LEU A 84 11.12 8.15 -31.28
C LEU A 84 10.16 6.97 -31.38
N THR A 85 10.67 5.74 -31.41
CA THR A 85 9.89 4.51 -31.18
C THR A 85 10.62 3.62 -30.18
N GLY A 86 9.94 3.21 -29.10
CA GLY A 86 10.49 2.24 -28.14
C GLY A 86 10.55 0.84 -28.74
N VAL A 87 11.70 0.17 -28.66
CA VAL A 87 11.93 -1.16 -29.26
C VAL A 87 12.04 -2.26 -28.20
N SER A 88 12.85 -2.07 -27.16
CA SER A 88 12.99 -3.02 -26.06
C SER A 88 13.32 -2.33 -24.74
N PRO A 89 13.04 -2.95 -23.57
CA PRO A 89 13.30 -2.32 -22.29
C PRO A 89 14.77 -1.96 -22.09
N GLY A 90 15.06 -0.72 -21.70
CA GLY A 90 16.43 -0.24 -21.57
C GLY A 90 16.54 1.27 -21.45
N LEU A 91 17.79 1.76 -21.45
CA LEU A 91 18.12 3.18 -21.41
C LEU A 91 18.95 3.53 -22.64
N ALA A 92 18.57 4.57 -23.37
CA ALA A 92 19.30 5.07 -24.52
C ALA A 92 19.34 6.61 -24.51
N VAL A 93 20.41 7.18 -25.08
CA VAL A 93 20.57 8.62 -25.26
C VAL A 93 20.35 8.94 -26.73
N VAL A 94 19.42 9.85 -27.00
CA VAL A 94 19.16 10.36 -28.35
C VAL A 94 19.86 11.70 -28.52
N THR A 95 20.64 11.81 -29.59
CA THR A 95 21.43 13.00 -29.92
C THR A 95 20.80 13.73 -31.10
N ALA A 96 20.53 15.02 -30.94
CA ALA A 96 20.19 15.93 -32.03
C ALA A 96 21.45 16.74 -32.40
N ARG A 97 21.80 16.80 -33.69
CA ARG A 97 22.93 17.59 -34.19
C ARG A 97 22.47 18.56 -35.26
N GLY A 98 22.77 19.85 -35.08
CA GLY A 98 22.44 20.90 -36.03
C GLY A 98 23.26 20.76 -37.31
N VAL A 99 22.58 20.82 -38.47
CA VAL A 99 23.23 20.68 -39.77
C VAL A 99 24.15 21.88 -40.06
N ASP A 100 23.76 23.08 -39.65
CA ASP A 100 24.51 24.31 -39.94
C ASP A 100 25.38 24.72 -38.74
N SER A 101 24.81 24.71 -37.54
CA SER A 101 25.51 25.09 -36.31
C SER A 101 26.58 24.08 -35.89
N LYS A 102 26.42 22.81 -36.30
CA LYS A 102 27.21 21.66 -35.81
C LYS A 102 27.14 21.46 -34.29
N ALA A 103 26.24 22.17 -33.59
CA ALA A 103 25.98 21.99 -32.18
C ALA A 103 25.23 20.67 -31.93
N SER A 104 25.27 20.18 -30.69
CA SER A 104 24.61 18.93 -30.29
C SER A 104 23.83 19.13 -28.98
N ALA A 105 22.70 18.43 -28.87
CA ALA A 105 21.91 18.29 -27.66
C ALA A 105 21.49 16.82 -27.45
N PHE A 106 21.20 16.46 -26.21
CA PHE A 106 20.96 15.08 -25.80
C PHE A 106 19.66 14.95 -25.01
N ALA A 107 18.91 13.87 -25.25
CA ALA A 107 17.76 13.46 -24.45
C ALA A 107 17.94 12.03 -23.96
N THR A 108 17.61 11.79 -22.70
CA THR A 108 17.67 10.45 -22.11
C THR A 108 16.30 9.78 -22.21
N VAL A 109 16.24 8.61 -22.83
CA VAL A 109 15.00 7.85 -23.04
C VAL A 109 15.08 6.53 -22.29
N THR A 110 14.13 6.29 -21.41
CA THR A 110 13.95 4.99 -20.74
C THR A 110 12.78 4.26 -21.40
N VAL A 111 13.01 3.06 -21.91
CA VAL A 111 11.96 2.19 -22.44
C VAL A 111 11.61 1.14 -21.40
N THR A 112 10.33 0.98 -21.10
CA THR A 112 9.80 -0.06 -20.21
C THR A 112 9.02 -1.10 -21.01
N GLU A 113 8.75 -2.25 -20.40
CA GLU A 113 7.91 -3.28 -21.01
C GLU A 113 6.56 -2.71 -21.49
N ALA A 114 6.06 -3.24 -22.61
CA ALA A 114 4.69 -2.97 -23.02
C ALA A 114 3.72 -3.55 -21.98
N LEU A 115 2.66 -2.82 -21.66
CA LEU A 115 1.53 -3.41 -20.97
C LEU A 115 0.96 -4.51 -21.87
N ALA A 116 0.79 -5.72 -21.32
CA ALA A 116 0.21 -6.85 -22.05
C ALA A 116 -1.09 -6.40 -22.73
N SER A 117 -1.17 -6.54 -24.05
CA SER A 117 -2.31 -6.07 -24.85
C SER A 117 -3.61 -6.82 -24.57
N GLU A 118 -3.53 -7.97 -23.87
CA GLU A 118 -4.69 -8.74 -23.41
C GLU A 118 -4.44 -9.27 -21.99
N ILE A 119 -4.96 -8.56 -20.98
CA ILE A 119 -5.05 -9.09 -19.63
C ILE A 119 -6.30 -9.95 -19.54
N SER A 120 -6.13 -11.22 -19.17
CA SER A 120 -7.22 -12.19 -18.97
C SER A 120 -7.21 -12.76 -17.56
N PHE A 121 -8.40 -13.11 -17.05
CA PHE A 121 -8.54 -13.72 -15.72
C PHE A 121 -7.70 -14.99 -15.59
N SER A 122 -7.80 -15.90 -16.57
CA SER A 122 -7.15 -17.22 -16.50
C SER A 122 -5.62 -17.13 -16.47
N GLN A 123 -5.03 -16.18 -17.20
CA GLN A 123 -3.57 -16.05 -17.29
C GLN A 123 -2.98 -15.13 -16.22
N HIS A 124 -3.71 -14.10 -15.78
CA HIS A 124 -3.11 -13.04 -14.96
C HIS A 124 -3.68 -12.97 -13.54
N ILE A 125 -4.93 -13.40 -13.32
CA ILE A 125 -5.58 -13.31 -12.01
C ILE A 125 -5.64 -14.66 -11.31
N LEU A 126 -6.02 -15.72 -12.02
CA LEU A 126 -6.16 -17.05 -11.43
C LEU A 126 -4.86 -17.61 -10.83
N PRO A 127 -3.65 -17.38 -11.41
CA PRO A 127 -2.41 -17.82 -10.79
C PRO A 127 -2.16 -17.19 -9.42
N MET A 128 -2.73 -16.01 -9.14
CA MET A 128 -2.61 -15.33 -7.85
C MET A 128 -3.25 -16.15 -6.70
N PHE A 129 -4.25 -16.97 -7.01
CA PHE A 129 -5.00 -17.77 -6.02
C PHE A 129 -4.64 -19.25 -6.04
N THR A 130 -4.05 -19.73 -7.13
CA THR A 130 -3.78 -21.14 -7.37
C THR A 130 -2.30 -21.53 -7.23
N THR A 131 -1.42 -20.56 -7.00
CA THR A 131 0.05 -20.76 -6.92
C THR A 131 0.57 -20.52 -5.51
N ASN A 132 1.33 -21.47 -4.97
CA ASN A 132 2.05 -21.28 -3.71
C ASN A 132 3.13 -20.20 -3.87
N ASN A 133 3.46 -19.49 -2.80
CA ASN A 133 4.43 -18.41 -2.76
C ASN A 133 4.11 -17.21 -3.66
N PHE A 134 2.90 -17.12 -4.21
CA PHE A 134 2.54 -16.02 -5.12
C PHE A 134 2.59 -14.66 -4.40
N TRP A 135 1.99 -14.59 -3.21
CA TRP A 135 1.87 -13.33 -2.45
C TRP A 135 3.14 -13.02 -1.65
N PHE A 136 3.75 -14.04 -1.05
CA PHE A 136 5.02 -13.93 -0.35
C PHE A 136 5.66 -15.31 -0.17
N PRO A 137 7.00 -15.40 0.00
CA PRO A 137 7.68 -16.68 0.26
C PRO A 137 7.07 -17.40 1.48
N GLY A 138 6.70 -18.67 1.30
CA GLY A 138 6.06 -19.51 2.31
C GLY A 138 4.53 -19.47 2.32
N SER A 139 3.88 -18.62 1.50
CA SER A 139 2.41 -18.58 1.44
C SER A 139 1.82 -19.82 0.75
N ASP A 140 0.83 -20.46 1.36
CA ASP A 140 -0.01 -21.44 0.66
C ASP A 140 -0.83 -20.76 -0.45
N LYS A 141 -1.13 -21.48 -1.52
CA LYS A 141 -2.14 -21.06 -2.49
C LYS A 141 -3.51 -20.96 -1.81
N CYS A 142 -4.33 -20.00 -2.20
CA CYS A 142 -5.66 -19.78 -1.64
C CYS A 142 -6.56 -21.01 -1.83
N THR A 143 -6.44 -21.69 -2.97
CA THR A 143 -7.17 -22.94 -3.28
C THR A 143 -6.73 -24.15 -2.45
N SER A 144 -5.79 -24.01 -1.52
CA SER A 144 -5.56 -25.05 -0.50
C SER A 144 -6.72 -25.15 0.49
N CYS A 145 -7.44 -24.04 0.73
CA CYS A 145 -8.61 -23.98 1.61
C CYS A 145 -9.89 -23.61 0.89
N HIS A 146 -9.82 -22.87 -0.23
CA HIS A 146 -10.96 -22.30 -0.95
C HIS A 146 -11.04 -22.84 -2.37
N PHE A 147 -11.57 -24.05 -2.54
CA PHE A 147 -11.50 -24.82 -3.78
C PHE A 147 -12.84 -25.29 -4.31
N SER A 148 -13.93 -25.02 -3.60
CA SER A 148 -15.28 -25.45 -3.99
C SER A 148 -16.34 -24.54 -3.40
N ASN A 149 -17.43 -24.34 -4.14
CA ASN A 149 -18.65 -23.71 -3.64
C ASN A 149 -19.66 -24.70 -3.03
N ASN A 150 -19.24 -25.94 -2.80
CA ASN A 150 -20.04 -26.94 -2.12
C ASN A 150 -19.63 -27.03 -0.64
N GLU A 151 -20.54 -26.71 0.27
CA GLU A 151 -20.31 -26.77 1.72
C GLU A 151 -19.91 -28.18 2.18
N ASP A 152 -20.40 -29.23 1.51
CA ASP A 152 -20.10 -30.62 1.86
C ASP A 152 -18.68 -31.06 1.48
N GLU A 153 -17.96 -30.27 0.67
CA GLU A 153 -16.62 -30.61 0.20
C GLU A 153 -15.51 -30.09 1.12
N GLY A 154 -15.88 -29.42 2.23
CA GLY A 154 -14.92 -28.92 3.23
C GLY A 154 -14.12 -27.70 2.78
N SER A 155 -14.50 -27.09 1.66
CA SER A 155 -13.97 -25.79 1.24
C SER A 155 -14.39 -24.72 2.25
N LYS A 156 -13.43 -23.96 2.76
CA LYS A 156 -13.70 -22.91 3.74
C LYS A 156 -14.58 -21.84 3.10
N HIS A 157 -15.65 -21.50 3.81
CA HIS A 157 -16.68 -20.58 3.36
C HIS A 157 -17.38 -20.99 2.06
N ALA A 158 -17.41 -22.29 1.72
CA ALA A 158 -17.91 -22.77 0.43
C ALA A 158 -17.55 -21.81 -0.71
N MET A 159 -16.26 -21.45 -0.77
CA MET A 159 -15.74 -20.44 -1.68
C MET A 159 -14.74 -21.13 -2.61
N ASP A 160 -14.97 -21.02 -3.92
CA ASP A 160 -14.03 -21.48 -4.94
C ASP A 160 -13.21 -20.32 -5.51
N LEU A 161 -11.92 -20.30 -5.17
CA LEU A 161 -10.94 -19.36 -5.72
C LEU A 161 -10.11 -19.95 -6.89
N GLY A 162 -10.56 -21.10 -7.40
CA GLY A 162 -9.95 -21.84 -8.50
C GLY A 162 -10.60 -21.62 -9.86
N SER A 163 -11.71 -20.90 -9.94
CA SER A 163 -12.44 -20.65 -11.19
C SER A 163 -13.07 -19.27 -11.26
N TYR A 164 -13.25 -18.74 -12.48
CA TYR A 164 -13.96 -17.46 -12.66
C TYR A 164 -15.38 -17.51 -12.09
N GLN A 165 -16.09 -18.62 -12.32
CA GLN A 165 -17.45 -18.80 -11.83
C GLN A 165 -17.51 -18.79 -10.30
N GLY A 166 -16.58 -19.47 -9.64
CA GLY A 166 -16.52 -19.51 -8.18
C GLY A 166 -16.26 -18.15 -7.55
N HIS A 167 -15.35 -17.39 -8.16
CA HIS A 167 -15.10 -15.99 -7.79
C HIS A 167 -16.35 -15.10 -7.92
N MET A 168 -17.18 -15.34 -8.95
CA MET A 168 -18.41 -14.57 -9.17
C MET A 168 -19.56 -15.04 -8.27
N LEU A 169 -19.61 -16.32 -7.91
CA LEU A 169 -20.60 -16.86 -6.97
C LEU A 169 -20.33 -16.36 -5.54
N GLY A 170 -19.07 -16.20 -5.18
CA GLY A 170 -18.65 -15.64 -3.89
C GLY A 170 -18.53 -16.67 -2.77
N ALA A 171 -18.57 -16.18 -1.53
CA ALA A 171 -18.43 -16.99 -0.32
C ALA A 171 -19.79 -17.28 0.33
N ASP A 172 -19.91 -18.41 1.02
CA ASP A 172 -21.10 -18.89 1.71
C ASP A 172 -22.38 -18.77 0.85
N PRO A 173 -22.38 -19.25 -0.42
CA PRO A 173 -23.57 -19.20 -1.24
C PRO A 173 -24.64 -20.13 -0.66
N PRO A 174 -25.92 -19.72 -0.61
CA PRO A 174 -26.97 -20.55 -0.01
C PRO A 174 -27.25 -21.82 -0.83
N ASP A 175 -26.86 -21.83 -2.11
CA ASP A 175 -26.88 -22.99 -3.00
C ASP A 175 -25.85 -22.79 -4.14
N GLN A 176 -25.64 -23.80 -4.99
CA GLN A 176 -24.62 -23.76 -6.06
C GLN A 176 -24.95 -22.80 -7.24
N SER A 177 -26.10 -22.14 -7.22
CA SER A 177 -26.61 -21.27 -8.29
C SER A 177 -26.92 -19.84 -7.84
N THR A 178 -27.09 -19.61 -6.54
CA THR A 178 -27.37 -18.31 -5.95
C THR A 178 -26.08 -17.67 -5.44
N PRO A 179 -25.73 -16.46 -5.90
CA PRO A 179 -24.55 -15.76 -5.38
C PRO A 179 -24.63 -15.55 -3.86
N GLY A 180 -23.54 -15.88 -3.18
CA GLY A 180 -23.33 -15.60 -1.76
C GLY A 180 -22.76 -14.21 -1.52
N HIS A 181 -21.88 -14.11 -0.53
CA HIS A 181 -21.15 -12.89 -0.21
C HIS A 181 -20.17 -12.51 -1.33
N PRO A 182 -20.31 -11.31 -1.91
CA PRO A 182 -19.55 -10.88 -3.09
C PRO A 182 -18.11 -10.55 -2.73
N LEU A 183 -17.16 -11.05 -3.53
CA LEU A 183 -15.74 -10.86 -3.26
C LEU A 183 -15.20 -9.51 -3.72
N TYR A 184 -15.82 -8.89 -4.72
CA TYR A 184 -15.32 -7.70 -5.43
C TYR A 184 -16.18 -6.45 -5.19
N GLY A 185 -16.96 -6.44 -4.10
CA GLY A 185 -17.79 -5.30 -3.68
C GLY A 185 -19.05 -5.08 -4.52
N GLN A 186 -19.31 -5.95 -5.50
CA GLN A 186 -20.55 -5.91 -6.29
C GLN A 186 -21.77 -6.31 -5.45
N THR A 187 -22.95 -5.88 -5.87
CA THR A 187 -24.20 -6.49 -5.40
C THR A 187 -24.24 -7.96 -5.85
N PRO A 188 -24.70 -8.91 -5.02
CA PRO A 188 -24.77 -10.33 -5.41
C PRO A 188 -25.46 -10.54 -6.75
N GLY A 189 -24.75 -11.14 -7.71
CA GLY A 189 -25.23 -11.41 -9.08
C GLY A 189 -25.26 -10.21 -10.04
N GLN A 190 -24.73 -9.05 -9.65
CA GLN A 190 -24.67 -7.84 -10.47
C GLN A 190 -23.24 -7.53 -10.95
N THR A 191 -23.10 -6.46 -11.75
CA THR A 191 -21.83 -6.03 -12.38
C THR A 191 -21.32 -4.68 -11.85
N ASP A 192 -21.90 -4.18 -10.77
CA ASP A 192 -21.58 -2.94 -10.08
C ASP A 192 -20.37 -3.12 -9.13
N PHE A 193 -19.26 -3.62 -9.66
CA PHE A 193 -18.06 -3.92 -8.87
C PHE A 193 -17.47 -2.68 -8.19
N ASP A 194 -17.09 -2.84 -6.92
CA ASP A 194 -16.45 -1.82 -6.09
C ASP A 194 -15.25 -2.44 -5.37
N TRP A 195 -14.08 -2.36 -6.03
CA TRP A 195 -12.85 -2.90 -5.48
C TRP A 195 -12.48 -2.27 -4.14
N ASP A 196 -12.72 -0.97 -3.98
CA ASP A 196 -12.28 -0.24 -2.78
C ASP A 196 -13.02 -0.70 -1.53
N ASN A 197 -14.29 -1.06 -1.67
CA ASN A 197 -15.14 -1.61 -0.60
C ASN A 197 -15.27 -3.14 -0.63
N SER A 198 -14.45 -3.83 -1.43
CA SER A 198 -14.54 -5.28 -1.57
C SER A 198 -13.97 -6.07 -0.39
N LEU A 199 -14.64 -7.19 -0.07
CA LEU A 199 -14.19 -8.12 0.98
C LEU A 199 -12.83 -8.73 0.65
N LEU A 200 -12.58 -9.07 -0.62
CA LEU A 200 -11.32 -9.67 -1.04
C LEU A 200 -10.15 -8.71 -0.83
N ARG A 201 -10.30 -7.44 -1.23
CA ARG A 201 -9.27 -6.43 -0.99
C ARG A 201 -9.00 -6.22 0.49
N ALA A 202 -10.06 -6.17 1.32
CA ALA A 202 -9.91 -6.07 2.76
C ALA A 202 -9.11 -7.26 3.32
N ARG A 203 -9.38 -8.50 2.86
CA ARG A 203 -8.65 -9.70 3.29
C ARG A 203 -7.20 -9.76 2.82
N LEU A 204 -6.89 -9.23 1.64
CA LEU A 204 -5.54 -9.23 1.09
C LEU A 204 -4.63 -8.15 1.68
N ARG A 205 -5.21 -7.02 2.11
CA ARG A 205 -4.43 -5.84 2.54
C ARG A 205 -4.48 -5.56 4.03
N ASN A 206 -5.65 -5.75 4.66
CA ASN A 206 -5.84 -5.31 6.03
C ASN A 206 -5.31 -6.37 6.98
N ASN A 207 -4.15 -6.10 7.57
CA ASN A 207 -3.61 -6.89 8.66
C ASN A 207 -4.58 -6.90 9.83
N ARG A 208 -4.75 -8.08 10.44
CA ARG A 208 -5.50 -8.21 11.68
C ARG A 208 -4.80 -7.44 12.80
N MET A 209 -5.58 -6.75 13.64
CA MET A 209 -5.08 -6.04 14.82
C MET A 209 -5.36 -6.83 16.11
N PRO A 210 -4.53 -6.65 17.16
CA PRO A 210 -3.28 -5.88 17.17
C PRO A 210 -2.13 -6.62 16.45
N GLN A 211 -1.20 -5.86 15.84
CA GLN A 211 -0.07 -6.41 15.08
C GLN A 211 1.11 -6.75 16.00
N GLN A 212 1.27 -8.03 16.35
CA GLN A 212 2.44 -8.53 17.08
C GLN A 212 2.73 -9.99 16.71
N PRO A 213 4.01 -10.42 16.76
CA PRO A 213 4.34 -11.84 16.66
C PRO A 213 3.53 -12.66 17.67
N GLY A 214 2.76 -13.63 17.16
CA GLY A 214 1.90 -14.50 17.99
C GLY A 214 0.40 -14.29 17.79
N TRP A 215 -0.05 -13.19 17.17
CA TRP A 215 -1.43 -13.06 16.72
C TRP A 215 -1.60 -13.61 15.31
N GLU A 216 -1.94 -14.88 15.23
CA GLU A 216 -2.21 -15.55 13.96
C GLU A 216 -3.71 -15.82 13.83
N PHE A 217 -4.23 -15.69 12.62
CA PHE A 217 -5.53 -16.28 12.31
C PHE A 217 -5.37 -17.79 12.35
N ARG A 218 -6.02 -18.43 13.31
CA ARG A 218 -5.99 -19.89 13.40
C ARG A 218 -6.80 -20.46 12.25
N ARG A 219 -6.30 -21.49 11.59
CA ARG A 219 -7.00 -22.14 10.45
C ARG A 219 -8.33 -22.78 10.86
N ASP A 220 -8.48 -23.12 12.13
CA ASP A 220 -9.74 -23.59 12.73
C ASP A 220 -10.72 -22.45 13.05
N GLU A 221 -10.33 -21.19 12.79
CA GLU A 221 -11.07 -19.96 13.06
C GLU A 221 -11.41 -19.70 14.54
N SER A 222 -10.95 -20.53 15.47
CA SER A 222 -11.34 -20.49 16.88
C SER A 222 -11.16 -19.12 17.54
N ASN A 223 -10.14 -18.36 17.12
CA ASN A 223 -9.85 -17.03 17.65
C ASN A 223 -10.45 -15.88 16.85
N ARG A 224 -11.32 -16.14 15.87
CA ARG A 224 -11.90 -15.13 14.95
C ARG A 224 -12.60 -13.98 15.69
N ASN A 225 -13.39 -14.29 16.73
CA ASN A 225 -14.16 -13.29 17.47
C ASN A 225 -13.40 -12.64 18.64
N GLY A 226 -12.11 -12.95 18.79
CA GLY A 226 -11.30 -12.52 19.93
C GLY A 226 -11.45 -13.46 21.13
N PRO A 227 -10.85 -13.09 22.28
CA PRO A 227 -10.90 -13.91 23.49
C PRO A 227 -12.31 -13.97 24.09
N ASP A 228 -12.58 -15.07 24.78
CA ASP A 228 -13.78 -15.24 25.59
C ASP A 228 -13.75 -14.29 26.81
N LEU A 229 -14.92 -13.85 27.24
CA LEU A 229 -15.10 -12.91 28.35
C LEU A 229 -15.77 -13.57 29.56
N GLU A 230 -15.51 -13.03 30.73
CA GLU A 230 -16.20 -13.34 31.97
C GLU A 230 -16.70 -12.06 32.65
N LEU A 231 -17.82 -12.17 33.36
CA LEU A 231 -18.41 -11.04 34.07
C LEU A 231 -17.81 -10.95 35.48
N VAL A 232 -17.10 -9.86 35.76
CA VAL A 232 -16.44 -9.62 37.05
C VAL A 232 -16.97 -8.30 37.61
N ASN A 233 -17.62 -8.36 38.78
CA ASN A 233 -18.20 -7.18 39.44
C ASN A 233 -19.15 -6.36 38.54
N GLY A 234 -19.86 -7.02 37.62
CA GLY A 234 -20.80 -6.36 36.69
C GLY A 234 -20.18 -5.85 35.39
N HIS A 235 -18.87 -6.02 35.20
CA HIS A 235 -18.17 -5.59 33.98
C HIS A 235 -17.57 -6.78 33.24
N TRP A 236 -17.51 -6.68 31.92
CA TRP A 236 -16.91 -7.71 31.10
C TRP A 236 -15.40 -7.59 31.07
N GLN A 237 -14.71 -8.71 31.33
CA GLN A 237 -13.26 -8.79 31.31
C GLN A 237 -12.81 -10.00 30.51
N VAL A 238 -11.59 -9.95 29.96
CA VAL A 238 -10.99 -11.10 29.28
C VAL A 238 -10.78 -12.23 30.28
N LYS A 239 -11.31 -13.40 29.96
CA LYS A 239 -11.14 -14.60 30.77
C LYS A 239 -9.70 -15.08 30.72
N LYS A 240 -9.07 -15.27 31.89
CA LYS A 240 -7.67 -15.74 32.00
C LYS A 240 -7.58 -17.12 32.67
N PRO A 241 -6.77 -18.06 32.14
CA PRO A 241 -5.95 -17.96 30.91
C PRO A 241 -6.83 -17.85 29.65
N HIS A 242 -6.33 -17.19 28.60
CA HIS A 242 -7.11 -16.90 27.39
C HIS A 242 -7.77 -18.14 26.80
N GLN A 243 -9.05 -18.00 26.46
CA GLN A 243 -9.86 -19.00 25.76
C GLN A 243 -10.43 -18.38 24.48
N TYR A 244 -10.64 -19.22 23.46
CA TYR A 244 -11.13 -18.81 22.14
C TYR A 244 -12.10 -19.89 21.65
N THR A 245 -13.38 -19.71 21.92
CA THR A 245 -14.36 -20.78 21.70
C THR A 245 -15.07 -20.64 20.32
N SER A 246 -14.72 -19.65 19.48
CA SER A 246 -15.52 -19.30 18.30
C SER A 246 -15.11 -20.00 17.00
N TRP A 247 -15.62 -21.21 16.74
CA TRP A 247 -16.17 -21.62 15.43
C TRP A 247 -16.96 -22.94 15.59
N GLY A 248 -18.26 -22.92 15.28
CA GLY A 248 -19.10 -24.12 15.26
C GLY A 248 -19.69 -24.59 16.59
N ASN A 249 -19.51 -23.84 17.69
CA ASN A 249 -20.34 -24.04 18.88
C ASN A 249 -21.46 -22.98 18.88
N GLU A 250 -22.71 -23.43 18.82
CA GLU A 250 -23.94 -22.62 18.91
C GLU A 250 -24.09 -21.94 20.29
N ASP A 251 -23.15 -22.17 21.19
CA ASP A 251 -23.12 -21.56 22.50
C ASP A 251 -22.72 -20.09 22.41
N ASN A 252 -23.68 -19.28 22.83
CA ASN A 252 -23.65 -17.92 23.32
C ASN A 252 -22.46 -17.67 24.30
N VAL A 253 -21.21 -17.76 23.84
CA VAL A 253 -20.02 -17.46 24.64
C VAL A 253 -19.68 -15.98 24.45
N PRO A 254 -19.74 -15.17 25.52
CA PRO A 254 -19.34 -13.76 25.47
C PRO A 254 -17.92 -13.62 24.94
N ASN A 255 -17.70 -12.74 23.98
CA ASN A 255 -16.40 -12.54 23.34
C ASN A 255 -16.15 -11.05 23.04
N ALA A 256 -14.87 -10.69 22.88
CA ALA A 256 -14.46 -9.30 22.72
C ALA A 256 -15.15 -8.57 21.55
N LEU A 257 -15.19 -9.18 20.35
CA LEU A 257 -15.83 -8.53 19.20
C LEU A 257 -17.34 -8.43 19.35
N GLY A 258 -18.00 -9.42 19.96
CA GLY A 258 -19.43 -9.36 20.24
C GLY A 258 -19.80 -8.24 21.20
N LEU A 259 -18.97 -7.97 22.21
CA LEU A 259 -19.17 -6.87 23.14
C LEU A 259 -18.99 -5.50 22.45
N ILE A 260 -17.94 -5.35 21.62
CA ILE A 260 -17.72 -4.14 20.81
C ILE A 260 -18.90 -3.93 19.85
N GLN A 261 -19.39 -5.00 19.21
CA GLN A 261 -20.56 -4.93 18.33
C GLN A 261 -21.79 -4.41 19.08
N ALA A 262 -22.08 -4.93 20.28
CA ALA A 262 -23.22 -4.49 21.08
C ALA A 262 -23.14 -2.99 21.43
N TRP A 263 -21.95 -2.48 21.74
CA TRP A 263 -21.73 -1.06 21.95
C TRP A 263 -21.97 -0.23 20.68
N VAL A 264 -21.44 -0.66 19.53
CA VAL A 264 -21.66 0.01 18.24
C VAL A 264 -23.15 0.02 17.86
N GLU A 265 -23.87 -1.07 18.10
CA GLU A 265 -25.31 -1.15 17.89
C GLU A 265 -26.09 -0.22 18.82
N ALA A 266 -25.67 -0.08 20.08
CA ALA A 266 -26.25 0.88 20.99
C ALA A 266 -26.01 2.33 20.52
N LEU A 267 -24.79 2.68 20.10
CA LEU A 267 -24.48 4.01 19.54
C LEU A 267 -25.37 4.32 18.34
N LYS A 268 -25.54 3.36 17.43
CA LYS A 268 -26.45 3.47 16.30
C LYS A 268 -27.90 3.70 16.73
N ALA A 269 -28.37 3.01 17.77
CA ALA A 269 -29.72 3.15 18.29
C ALA A 269 -29.95 4.48 19.03
N GLY A 270 -28.94 4.96 19.77
CA GLY A 270 -28.98 6.23 20.51
C GLY A 270 -28.94 7.46 19.60
N GLY A 271 -28.29 7.36 18.43
CA GLY A 271 -28.24 8.42 17.43
C GLY A 271 -27.31 9.60 17.78
N ASP A 272 -26.61 9.54 18.92
CA ASP A 272 -25.57 10.49 19.31
C ASP A 272 -24.22 9.77 19.46
N ILE A 273 -23.38 9.94 18.46
CA ILE A 273 -22.02 9.40 18.41
C ILE A 273 -21.08 10.11 19.41
N GLN A 274 -21.47 11.25 19.98
CA GLN A 274 -20.66 11.98 20.97
C GLN A 274 -20.98 11.56 22.42
N ASP A 275 -22.01 10.74 22.64
CA ASP A 275 -22.42 10.32 23.98
C ASP A 275 -21.54 9.17 24.51
N SER A 276 -20.44 9.54 25.15
CA SER A 276 -19.57 8.60 25.85
C SER A 276 -20.19 7.97 27.11
N THR A 277 -21.36 8.44 27.54
CA THR A 277 -22.09 7.93 28.73
C THR A 277 -23.20 6.94 28.37
N LEU A 278 -23.34 6.63 27.08
CA LEU A 278 -24.34 5.68 26.60
C LEU A 278 -24.19 4.32 27.28
N TYR A 279 -25.25 3.92 27.98
CA TYR A 279 -25.38 2.58 28.52
C TYR A 279 -25.82 1.59 27.45
N PHE A 280 -25.28 0.38 27.50
CA PHE A 280 -25.69 -0.71 26.62
C PHE A 280 -25.77 -2.05 27.36
N SER A 281 -26.29 -3.06 26.68
CA SER A 281 -26.45 -4.42 27.22
C SER A 281 -25.75 -5.42 26.32
N TYR A 282 -25.17 -6.44 26.93
CA TYR A 282 -24.56 -7.56 26.22
C TYR A 282 -24.69 -8.83 27.06
N MET A 283 -25.22 -9.90 26.44
CA MET A 283 -25.27 -11.24 27.06
C MET A 283 -25.95 -11.27 28.44
N GLY A 284 -27.00 -10.45 28.63
CA GLY A 284 -27.77 -10.37 29.87
C GLY A 284 -27.17 -9.47 30.96
N ALA A 285 -26.01 -8.88 30.73
CA ALA A 285 -25.51 -7.78 31.53
C ALA A 285 -26.04 -6.45 30.97
N ASP A 286 -26.52 -5.59 31.86
CA ASP A 286 -27.08 -4.26 31.55
C ASP A 286 -26.23 -3.17 32.19
N SER A 287 -26.41 -1.92 31.74
CA SER A 287 -25.68 -0.74 32.25
C SER A 287 -24.16 -0.77 32.00
N LEU A 288 -23.73 -1.44 30.93
CA LEU A 288 -22.35 -1.44 30.47
C LEU A 288 -22.00 -0.08 29.87
N THR A 289 -20.73 0.34 29.96
CA THR A 289 -20.27 1.63 29.43
C THR A 289 -19.07 1.45 28.51
N PHE A 290 -18.83 2.44 27.64
CA PHE A 290 -17.62 2.44 26.82
C PHE A 290 -16.36 2.38 27.70
N PHE A 291 -16.28 3.21 28.74
CA PHE A 291 -15.06 3.35 29.55
C PHE A 291 -14.74 2.09 30.37
N ASP A 292 -15.77 1.46 30.95
CA ASP A 292 -15.56 0.33 31.85
C ASP A 292 -15.45 -0.99 31.08
N ASP A 293 -16.17 -1.14 29.96
CA ASP A 293 -16.32 -2.44 29.29
C ASP A 293 -15.67 -2.52 27.91
N VAL A 294 -15.47 -1.41 27.20
CA VAL A 294 -14.99 -1.42 25.80
C VAL A 294 -13.56 -0.87 25.66
N GLN A 295 -13.26 0.23 26.34
CA GLN A 295 -11.98 0.93 26.19
C GLN A 295 -10.78 0.05 26.56
N GLN A 296 -10.97 -0.86 27.52
CA GLN A 296 -9.92 -1.78 28.00
C GLN A 296 -9.34 -2.66 26.88
N PHE A 297 -10.13 -2.98 25.83
CA PHE A 297 -9.63 -3.72 24.66
C PHE A 297 -8.58 -2.96 23.84
N PHE A 298 -8.48 -1.65 24.01
CA PHE A 298 -7.54 -0.81 23.27
C PHE A 298 -6.38 -0.31 24.13
N ILE A 299 -6.61 -0.11 25.43
CA ILE A 299 -5.63 0.53 26.32
C ILE A 299 -4.83 -0.46 27.18
N GLU A 300 -5.31 -1.68 27.35
CA GLU A 300 -4.63 -2.71 28.13
C GLU A 300 -3.86 -3.69 27.23
N GLY A 301 -2.68 -4.09 27.70
CA GLY A 301 -1.95 -5.22 27.12
C GLY A 301 -2.48 -6.54 27.64
N ASP A 302 -2.08 -7.64 27.00
CA ASP A 302 -2.51 -9.00 27.34
C ASP A 302 -4.03 -9.22 27.20
N THR A 303 -4.70 -8.36 26.42
CA THR A 303 -6.14 -8.41 26.23
C THR A 303 -6.52 -9.34 25.09
N TRP A 304 -6.03 -9.11 23.88
CA TRP A 304 -6.41 -9.89 22.70
C TRP A 304 -5.80 -11.29 22.66
N PHE A 305 -4.57 -11.42 23.16
CA PHE A 305 -3.83 -12.68 23.30
C PHE A 305 -2.70 -12.56 24.33
N PRO A 306 -2.14 -13.70 24.79
CA PRO A 306 -1.04 -13.70 25.73
C PRO A 306 0.13 -12.80 25.29
N ASN A 307 0.52 -11.85 26.13
CA ASN A 307 1.60 -10.87 25.91
C ASN A 307 1.34 -9.89 24.76
N SER A 308 0.08 -9.72 24.34
CA SER A 308 -0.30 -8.67 23.40
C SER A 308 0.03 -7.27 23.94
N GLN A 309 0.52 -6.38 23.11
CA GLN A 309 0.66 -4.97 23.47
C GLN A 309 -0.68 -4.23 23.36
N PRO A 310 -0.90 -3.16 24.15
CA PRO A 310 -2.08 -2.32 24.01
C PRO A 310 -2.10 -1.62 22.65
N CYS A 311 -3.28 -1.45 22.06
CA CYS A 311 -3.44 -0.78 20.77
C CYS A 311 -2.94 0.67 20.79
N VAL A 312 -3.06 1.34 21.94
CA VAL A 312 -2.56 2.71 22.13
C VAL A 312 -1.04 2.83 22.11
N GLU A 313 -0.27 1.74 22.11
CA GLU A 313 1.18 1.83 21.89
C GLU A 313 1.47 2.44 20.49
N CYS A 314 0.66 2.08 19.50
CA CYS A 314 0.80 2.54 18.12
C CYS A 314 -0.23 3.62 17.74
N HIS A 315 -1.36 3.70 18.46
CA HIS A 315 -2.52 4.53 18.12
C HIS A 315 -2.96 5.43 19.29
N PHE A 316 -2.16 6.44 19.63
CA PHE A 316 -2.33 7.27 20.84
C PHE A 316 -2.78 8.71 20.59
N ALA A 317 -2.73 9.20 19.35
CA ALA A 317 -3.08 10.59 19.03
C ALA A 317 -3.54 10.77 17.59
N ASN A 318 -4.30 11.83 17.31
CA ASN A 318 -4.66 12.21 15.95
C ASN A 318 -3.59 13.14 15.35
N ASN A 319 -2.39 12.58 15.14
CA ASN A 319 -1.28 13.26 14.50
C ASN A 319 -0.33 12.24 13.83
N GLU A 320 0.59 12.76 13.04
CA GLU A 320 1.57 12.02 12.23
C GLU A 320 2.49 11.05 13.00
N PHE A 321 2.60 11.16 14.33
CA PHE A 321 3.40 10.23 15.15
C PHE A 321 2.61 8.98 15.56
N SER A 322 1.29 9.00 15.38
CA SER A 322 0.41 7.87 15.61
C SER A 322 0.10 7.21 14.28
N TYR A 323 0.16 5.88 14.22
CA TYR A 323 -0.11 5.17 12.96
C TYR A 323 -1.53 5.49 12.48
N HIS A 324 -1.62 5.91 11.21
CA HIS A 324 -2.86 6.38 10.58
C HIS A 324 -3.53 7.56 11.32
N GLU A 325 -2.76 8.40 12.02
CA GLU A 325 -3.29 9.55 12.76
C GLU A 325 -4.50 9.18 13.65
N MET A 326 -4.46 7.98 14.23
CA MET A 326 -5.59 7.39 14.96
C MET A 326 -5.33 7.40 16.46
N ASN A 327 -6.36 7.71 17.25
CA ASN A 327 -6.31 7.67 18.71
C ASN A 327 -7.34 6.69 19.28
N LEU A 328 -6.87 5.53 19.73
CA LEU A 328 -7.73 4.52 20.36
C LEU A 328 -7.80 4.64 21.89
N GLY A 329 -7.12 5.64 22.46
CA GLY A 329 -7.04 5.83 23.92
C GLY A 329 -8.18 6.62 24.51
N THR A 330 -9.06 7.22 23.70
CA THR A 330 -10.19 8.01 24.17
C THR A 330 -11.42 7.76 23.31
N PHE A 331 -12.61 7.92 23.89
CA PHE A 331 -13.87 7.86 23.13
C PHE A 331 -13.84 8.81 21.93
N ALA A 332 -13.52 10.09 22.16
CA ALA A 332 -13.46 11.11 21.11
C ALA A 332 -12.46 10.74 20.00
N GLY A 333 -11.32 10.16 20.35
CA GLY A 333 -10.33 9.69 19.38
C GLY A 333 -10.84 8.56 18.49
N ILE A 334 -11.51 7.56 19.08
CA ILE A 334 -12.12 6.44 18.34
C ILE A 334 -13.20 6.95 17.39
N ILE A 335 -14.04 7.87 17.88
CA ILE A 335 -15.12 8.47 17.10
C ILE A 335 -14.58 9.34 15.95
N LEU A 336 -13.47 10.05 16.17
CA LEU A 336 -12.85 10.87 15.13
C LEU A 336 -12.28 10.01 13.99
N GLY A 337 -11.77 8.82 14.30
CA GLY A 337 -11.26 7.86 13.34
C GLY A 337 -9.79 8.06 12.96
N ALA A 338 -9.45 7.52 11.80
CA ALA A 338 -8.13 7.51 11.17
C ALA A 338 -8.18 8.25 9.83
#